data_AF-A0A816UFB9-F1
#
_entry.id   AF-A0A816UFB9-F1
#
_cell.length_a   1.000
_cell.length_b   1.000
_cell.length_c   1.000
_cell.angle_alpha   90.00
_cell.angle_beta   90.00
_cell.angle_gamma   90.00
#
_symmetry.space_group_name_H-M   'P 1'
#
loop_
_entity.id
_entity.type
_entity.pdbx_description
1 polymer ?
#
loop_
_entity_poly.entity_id
_entity_poly.type
_entity_poly.pdbx_seq_one_letter_code
_entity_poly.pdbx_strand_id
1 'polypeptide(L)' 'MSVDMLLDERKHSMLILGTMNATRSHTYRPYLSEGSIYSLSGFEVTQSNNNFHLSDAHVSIRFSDGTTFVELTTSY' A
#
# COMPACT_ATOMS: atom_id res chain seq x y z
N MET A 1 4.43 12.63 10.27
CA MET A 1 5.35 11.73 9.55
C MET A 1 4.55 10.57 9.01
N SER A 2 4.81 10.12 7.79
CA SER A 2 4.18 8.95 7.15
C SER A 2 5.25 8.02 6.59
N VAL A 3 4.89 6.77 6.35
CA VAL A 3 5.68 5.81 5.58
C VAL A 3 4.99 5.66 4.23
N ASP A 4 5.74 5.89 3.18
CA ASP A 4 5.29 5.69 1.81
C ASP A 4 5.73 4.29 1.35
N MET A 5 4.88 3.63 0.58
CA MET A 5 5.03 2.28 0.08
C MET A 5 4.66 2.26 -1.40
N LEU A 6 5.37 1.46 -2.18
CA LEU A 6 5.02 1.23 -3.58
C LEU A 6 4.38 -0.15 -3.68
N LEU A 7 3.14 -0.20 -4.15
CA LEU A 7 2.36 -1.43 -4.27
C LEU A 7 2.26 -1.80 -5.74
N ASP A 8 2.61 -3.04 -6.07
CA ASP A 8 2.41 -3.58 -7.42
C ASP A 8 1.04 -4.28 -7.50
N GLU A 9 0.15 -3.72 -8.30
CA GLU A 9 -1.16 -4.29 -8.57
C GLU A 9 -1.06 -5.37 -9.65
N ARG A 10 -1.24 -6.65 -9.25
CA ARG A 10 -1.01 -7.81 -10.12
C ARG A 10 -1.83 -7.84 -11.42
N LYS A 11 -3.05 -7.31 -11.46
CA LYS A 11 -3.96 -7.51 -12.60
C LYS A 11 -3.63 -6.58 -13.77
N HIS A 12 -3.27 -5.34 -13.48
CA HIS A 12 -3.00 -4.30 -14.47
C HIS A 12 -1.52 -3.90 -14.51
N SER A 13 -0.65 -4.57 -13.73
CA SER A 13 0.77 -4.24 -13.59
C SER A 13 0.96 -2.74 -13.31
N MET A 14 0.09 -2.21 -12.45
CA MET A 14 0.06 -0.80 -12.12
C MET A 14 0.70 -0.59 -10.75
N LEU A 15 1.71 0.28 -10.72
CA LEU A 15 2.30 0.72 -9.47
C LEU A 15 1.34 1.73 -8.82
N ILE A 16 1.03 1.53 -7.54
CA ILE A 16 0.17 2.40 -6.75
C ILE A 16 0.94 2.88 -5.53
N LEU A 17 0.92 4.20 -5.30
CA LEU A 17 1.48 4.77 -4.09
C LEU A 17 0.56 4.48 -2.90
N GLY A 18 1.07 3.77 -1.90
CA GLY A 18 0.45 3.55 -0.60
C GLY A 18 1.07 4.45 0.46
N THR A 19 0.26 5.04 1.33
CA THR A 19 0.72 5.87 2.44
C THR A 19 0.16 5.36 3.76
N MET A 20 1.00 5.36 4.79
CA MET A 20 0.64 4.91 6.13
C MET A 20 1.13 5.90 7.18
N ASN A 21 0.30 6.17 8.19
CA ASN A 21 0.70 7.07 9.27
C ASN A 21 1.88 6.48 10.07
N ALA A 22 2.93 7.27 10.34
CA ALA A 22 4.10 6.81 11.07
C ALA A 22 3.76 6.33 12.49
N THR A 23 2.73 6.88 13.14
CA THR A 23 2.27 6.41 14.46
C THR A 23 1.86 4.94 14.43
N ARG A 24 1.44 4.44 13.27
CA ARG A 24 1.02 3.04 13.05
C ARG A 24 2.05 2.21 12.31
N SER A 25 3.07 2.85 11.75
CA SER A 25 4.13 2.14 11.04
C SER A 25 4.82 1.11 11.94
N HIS A 26 5.00 1.38 13.23
CA HIS A 26 5.58 0.43 14.17
C HIS A 26 4.72 -0.83 14.35
N THR A 27 3.39 -0.68 14.28
CA THR A 27 2.46 -1.81 14.39
C THR A 27 2.44 -2.62 13.10
N TYR A 28 2.45 -1.97 11.94
CA TYR A 28 2.25 -2.66 10.66
C TYR A 28 3.55 -3.15 9.99
N ARG A 29 4.69 -2.47 10.21
CA ARG A 29 5.99 -2.86 9.64
C ARG A 29 6.40 -4.31 9.91
N PRO A 30 6.21 -4.88 11.11
CA PRO A 30 6.56 -6.28 11.36
C PRO A 30 5.76 -7.28 10.52
N TYR A 31 4.60 -6.87 9.99
CA TYR A 31 3.69 -7.73 9.24
C TYR A 31 3.71 -7.47 7.73
N LEU A 32 4.47 -6.46 7.29
CA LEU A 32 4.65 -6.12 5.88
C LEU A 32 6.10 -6.39 5.48
N SER A 33 6.29 -7.41 4.64
CA SER A 33 7.58 -7.75 4.07
C SER A 33 7.66 -7.27 2.64
N GLU A 34 8.82 -6.71 2.27
CA GLU A 34 9.12 -6.37 0.88
C GLU A 34 9.05 -7.63 0.00
N GLY A 35 8.44 -7.51 -1.18
CA GLY A 35 8.25 -8.62 -2.13
C GLY A 35 7.13 -9.60 -1.78
N SER A 36 6.52 -9.51 -0.59
CA SER A 36 5.34 -10.32 -0.24
C SER A 36 4.06 -9.77 -0.90
N ILE A 37 3.12 -10.67 -1.17
CA ILE A 37 1.82 -10.33 -1.76
C ILE A 37 0.77 -10.27 -0.66
N TYR A 38 0.01 -9.20 -0.62
CA TYR A 38 -1.05 -8.99 0.37
C TYR A 38 -2.40 -8.75 -0.30
N SER A 39 -3.45 -9.27 0.32
CA SER A 39 -4.82 -8.82 0.06
C SER A 39 -5.13 -7.65 0.97
N LEU A 40 -5.44 -6.49 0.39
CA LEU A 40 -5.72 -5.23 1.10
C LEU A 40 -7.22 -4.88 1.00
N SER A 41 -7.81 -4.45 2.11
CA SER A 41 -9.19 -3.96 2.13
C SER A 41 -9.42 -2.89 3.21
N GLY A 42 -10.52 -2.13 3.10
CA GLY A 42 -10.87 -1.07 4.08
C GLY A 42 -9.93 0.13 4.07
N PHE A 43 -9.13 0.31 3.02
CA PHE A 43 -8.29 1.47 2.80
C PHE A 43 -9.07 2.62 2.18
N GLU A 44 -8.52 3.83 2.31
CA GLU A 44 -9.05 5.02 1.64
C GLU A 44 -8.32 5.22 0.30
N VAL A 45 -9.05 5.72 -0.69
CA VAL A 45 -8.48 6.09 -2.00
C VAL A 45 -8.37 7.61 -2.07
N THR A 46 -7.18 8.11 -2.40
CA THR A 46 -6.89 9.53 -2.56
C THR A 46 -6.34 9.81 -3.95
N GLN A 47 -6.47 11.05 -4.43
CA GLN A 47 -5.86 11.44 -5.71
C GLN A 47 -4.33 11.38 -5.59
N SER A 48 -3.66 10.82 -6.60
CA SER A 48 -2.19 10.83 -6.62
C SER A 48 -1.67 12.26 -6.80
N ASN A 49 -0.56 12.58 -6.12
CA ASN A 49 0.12 13.85 -6.32
C ASN A 49 1.05 13.73 -7.52
N ASN A 50 0.61 14.22 -8.68
CA ASN A 50 1.38 14.19 -9.93
C ASN A 50 2.72 14.96 -9.89
N ASN A 51 3.03 15.69 -8.82
CA ASN A 51 4.35 16.29 -8.66
C ASN A 51 5.45 15.27 -8.34
N PHE A 52 5.08 14.06 -7.88
CA PHE A 52 6.01 12.97 -7.58
C PHE A 52 5.66 11.73 -8.41
N HIS A 53 6.34 11.57 -9.55
CA HIS A 53 6.13 10.48 -10.51
C HIS A 53 6.79 9.16 -10.05
N LEU A 54 6.35 8.63 -8.91
CA LEU A 54 6.75 7.29 -8.45
C LEU A 54 5.77 6.19 -8.89
N SER A 55 4.58 6.57 -9.35
CA SER A 55 3.52 5.67 -9.81
C SER A 55 2.79 6.28 -11.00
N ASP A 56 2.46 5.48 -12.01
CA ASP A 56 1.62 5.91 -13.14
C ASP A 56 0.12 5.92 -12.79
N ALA A 57 -0.24 5.49 -11.58
CA ALA A 57 -1.61 5.53 -11.09
C ALA A 57 -2.10 6.98 -10.83
N HIS A 58 -3.30 7.29 -11.32
CA HIS A 58 -4.03 8.53 -10.99
C HIS A 58 -4.55 8.56 -9.54
N VAL A 59 -4.39 7.46 -8.82
CA VAL A 59 -4.88 7.26 -7.46
C VAL A 59 -3.75 6.76 -6.56
N SER A 60 -3.89 7.06 -5.28
CA SER A 60 -3.05 6.59 -4.19
C SER A 60 -3.93 5.94 -3.13
N ILE A 61 -3.34 5.05 -2.34
CA ILE A 61 -4.00 4.35 -1.25
C ILE A 61 -3.52 4.95 0.06
N ARG A 62 -4.44 5.18 0.99
CA ARG A 62 -4.13 5.61 2.35
C ARG A 62 -4.65 4.59 3.36
N PHE A 63 -3.74 4.10 4.20
CA PHE A 63 -4.07 3.19 5.28
C PHE A 63 -4.81 3.96 6.38
N SER A 64 -5.95 3.43 6.79
CA SER A 64 -6.86 3.94 7.80
C SER A 64 -7.05 2.94 8.94
N ASP A 65 -7.88 3.27 9.95
CA ASP A 65 -8.23 2.39 11.07
C ASP A 65 -8.97 1.14 10.62
N GLY A 66 -9.68 1.23 9.50
CA GLY A 66 -10.41 0.11 8.91
C GLY A 66 -9.55 -0.74 7.97
N THR A 67 -8.29 -0.36 7.73
CA THR A 67 -7.46 -1.08 6.77
C THR A 67 -7.03 -2.42 7.34
N THR A 68 -7.34 -3.47 6.60
CA THR A 68 -6.89 -4.82 6.86
C THR A 68 -6.02 -5.29 5.70
N PHE A 69 -4.97 -6.03 6.03
CA PHE A 69 -4.13 -6.70 5.06
C PHE A 69 -3.86 -8.11 5.54
N VAL A 70 -3.94 -9.06 4.61
CA VAL A 70 -3.69 -10.48 4.88
C VAL A 70 -2.63 -10.94 3.89
N GLU A 71 -1.54 -11.48 4.41
CA GLU A 71 -0.49 -12.04 3.57
C GLU A 71 -1.05 -13.24 2.80
N LEU A 72 -0.83 -13.23 1.49
CA LEU A 72 -1.18 -14.35 0.63
C LEU A 72 0.06 -15.22 0.51
N THR A 73 0.08 -16.35 1.21
CA THR A 73 1.11 -17.36 1.02
C THR A 73 1.01 -17.85 -0.43
N THR A 74 1.95 -17.46 -1.28
CA THR A 74 2.11 -18.10 -2.59
C THR A 74 2.54 -19.54 -2.33
N SER A 75 1.57 -20.45 -2.25
CA SER A 75 1.83 -21.88 -2.44
C SER A 75 2.32 -22.05 -3.87
N TYR A 76 3.64 -22.14 -4.04
CA TYR A 76 4.26 -22.66 -5.25
C TYR A 76 4.11 -24.18 -5.28
#